data_AF-A0A137P978-F1
#
_entry.id   AF-A0A137P978-F1
#
_cell.length_a   1.000
_cell.length_b   1.000
_cell.length_c   1.000
_cell.angle_alpha   90.00
_cell.angle_beta   90.00
_cell.angle_gamma   90.00
#
_symmetry.space_group_name_H-M   'P 1'
#
loop_
_entity.id
_entity.type
_entity.pdbx_description
1 polymer ?
#
loop_
_entity_poly.entity_id
_entity_poly.type
_entity_poly.pdbx_seq_one_letter_code
_entity_poly.pdbx_strand_id
1 'polypeptide(L)'
;RTLKKRIALPVRVEPKVFFANERTFLSWLNFTLVLGSLALGLLNFGDRIGQISGLIFTLISIFVMIYSLYIYQWRAEMIRNREGGPYDDRTGPIVLVAVIFTAVVINFWLRFSQILSETPSGKLF
;
A
#
# COMPACT_ATOMS: atom_id res chain seq x y z
N ARG A 1 -49.42 -28.33 -11.03
CA ARG A 1 -48.40 -27.62 -10.21
C ARG A 1 -47.03 -28.17 -10.59
N THR A 2 -46.33 -27.56 -11.56
CA THR A 2 -45.06 -28.07 -12.08
C THR A 2 -43.90 -27.57 -11.22
N LEU A 3 -43.14 -28.49 -10.62
CA LEU A 3 -41.97 -28.19 -9.79
C LEU A 3 -40.82 -27.74 -10.71
N LYS A 4 -40.54 -26.43 -10.73
CA LYS A 4 -39.39 -25.84 -11.42
C LYS A 4 -38.11 -26.30 -10.72
N LYS A 5 -37.53 -27.41 -11.18
CA LYS A 5 -36.21 -27.90 -10.74
C LYS A 5 -35.18 -26.83 -11.06
N ARG A 6 -34.65 -26.16 -10.03
CA ARG A 6 -33.56 -25.20 -10.16
C ARG A 6 -32.32 -25.97 -10.58
N ILE A 7 -32.03 -26.00 -11.87
CA ILE A 7 -30.77 -26.52 -12.40
C ILE A 7 -29.70 -25.51 -11.99
N ALA A 8 -28.89 -25.85 -10.99
CA ALA A 8 -27.70 -25.07 -10.66
C ALA A 8 -26.70 -25.29 -11.80
N LEU A 9 -26.79 -24.45 -12.84
CA LEU A 9 -25.79 -24.41 -13.88
C LEU A 9 -24.46 -24.02 -13.21
N PRO A 10 -23.37 -24.76 -13.42
CA PRO A 10 -22.08 -24.39 -12.87
C PRO A 10 -21.72 -23.00 -13.39
N VAL A 11 -21.70 -22.01 -12.48
CA VAL A 11 -21.34 -20.63 -12.83
C VAL A 11 -19.91 -20.67 -13.37
N ARG A 12 -19.78 -20.36 -14.67
CA ARG A 12 -18.48 -20.29 -15.34
C ARG A 12 -17.72 -19.13 -14.69
N VAL A 13 -16.55 -19.40 -14.12
CA VAL A 13 -15.70 -18.33 -13.60
C VAL A 13 -15.28 -17.49 -14.80
N GLU A 14 -15.78 -16.27 -14.88
CA GLU A 14 -15.52 -15.44 -16.04
C GLU A 14 -14.04 -14.99 -15.98
N PRO A 15 -13.24 -15.21 -17.03
CA PRO A 15 -11.82 -14.82 -17.02
C PRO A 15 -11.61 -13.34 -16.68
N LYS A 16 -12.62 -12.50 -16.96
CA LYS A 16 -12.61 -11.06 -16.71
C LYS A 16 -12.40 -10.67 -15.25
N VAL A 17 -12.83 -11.51 -14.27
CA VAL A 17 -12.63 -11.18 -12.84
C VAL A 17 -11.19 -11.39 -12.39
N PHE A 18 -10.49 -12.37 -12.95
CA PHE A 18 -9.06 -12.59 -12.68
C PHE A 18 -8.22 -11.45 -13.26
N PHE A 19 -8.49 -11.06 -14.52
CA PHE A 19 -7.82 -9.92 -15.14
C PHE A 19 -8.08 -8.59 -14.42
N ALA A 20 -9.28 -8.40 -13.86
CA ALA A 20 -9.57 -7.22 -13.03
C ALA A 20 -8.73 -7.21 -11.74
N ASN A 21 -8.60 -8.37 -11.07
CA ASN A 21 -7.79 -8.51 -9.86
C ASN A 21 -6.30 -8.28 -10.14
N GLU A 22 -5.76 -8.87 -11.21
CA GLU A 22 -4.38 -8.67 -11.65
C GLU A 22 -4.08 -7.19 -11.93
N ARG A 23 -4.98 -6.48 -12.62
CA ARG A 23 -4.81 -5.04 -12.89
C ARG A 23 -4.69 -4.22 -11.61
N THR A 24 -5.56 -4.49 -10.63
CA THR A 24 -5.52 -3.82 -9.33
C THR A 24 -4.20 -4.14 -8.62
N PHE A 25 -3.79 -5.40 -8.57
CA PHE A 25 -2.51 -5.81 -7.99
C PHE A 25 -1.32 -5.11 -8.64
N LEU A 26 -1.26 -5.06 -9.98
CA LEU A 26 -0.20 -4.37 -10.71
C LEU A 26 -0.17 -2.87 -10.42
N SER A 27 -1.34 -2.24 -10.26
CA SER A 27 -1.40 -0.82 -9.86
C SER A 27 -0.86 -0.59 -8.45
N TRP A 28 -1.17 -1.46 -7.50
CA TRP A 28 -0.62 -1.40 -6.14
C TRP A 28 0.88 -1.68 -6.12
N LEU A 29 1.33 -2.66 -6.91
CA LEU A 29 2.75 -3.00 -7.03
C LEU A 29 3.55 -1.85 -7.62
N ASN A 30 3.05 -1.21 -8.69
CA ASN A 30 3.68 -0.02 -9.27
C ASN A 30 3.80 1.10 -8.22
N PHE A 31 2.74 1.37 -7.45
CA PHE A 31 2.80 2.36 -6.38
C PHE A 31 3.90 2.06 -5.34
N THR A 32 4.02 0.79 -4.92
CA THR A 32 5.10 0.38 -4.01
C THR A 32 6.48 0.51 -4.64
N LEU A 33 6.62 0.24 -5.94
CA LEU A 33 7.89 0.42 -6.64
C LEU A 33 8.31 1.88 -6.73
N VAL A 34 7.36 2.80 -6.97
CA VAL A 34 7.63 4.25 -6.98
C VAL A 34 8.02 4.74 -5.58
N LEU A 35 7.33 4.26 -4.53
CA LEU A 35 7.68 4.62 -3.16
C LEU A 35 9.06 4.05 -2.77
N GLY A 36 9.33 2.80 -3.14
CA GLY A 36 10.61 2.14 -2.92
C GLY A 36 11.76 2.80 -3.65
N SER A 37 11.55 3.25 -4.90
CA SER A 37 12.59 3.95 -5.67
C SER A 37 12.94 5.31 -5.04
N LEU A 38 11.93 6.06 -4.56
CA LEU A 38 12.15 7.27 -3.77
C LEU A 38 12.94 6.99 -2.48
N ALA A 39 12.56 5.94 -1.75
CA ALA A 39 13.25 5.52 -0.53
C ALA A 39 14.73 5.19 -0.79
N LEU A 40 14.99 4.42 -1.85
CA LEU A 40 16.34 4.08 -2.28
C LEU A 40 17.13 5.32 -2.73
N GLY A 41 16.48 6.27 -3.41
CA GLY A 41 17.10 7.55 -3.76
C GLY A 41 17.57 8.32 -2.54
N LEU A 42 16.73 8.39 -1.50
CA LEU A 42 17.08 9.02 -0.21
C LEU A 42 18.19 8.27 0.53
N LEU A 43 18.24 6.94 0.45
CA LEU A 43 19.32 6.14 1.03
C LEU A 43 20.65 6.32 0.33
N ASN A 44 20.66 6.47 -1.00
CA ASN A 44 21.88 6.58 -1.78
C ASN A 44 22.44 8.02 -1.82
N PHE A 45 21.57 9.03 -1.86
CA PHE A 45 21.96 10.42 -2.09
C PHE A 45 21.58 11.38 -0.95
N GLY A 46 20.87 10.91 0.08
CA GLY A 46 20.49 11.74 1.21
C GLY A 46 21.63 11.94 2.21
N ASP A 47 21.60 13.08 2.90
CA ASP A 47 22.38 13.30 4.13
C ASP A 47 22.03 12.26 5.21
N ARG A 48 22.75 12.24 6.33
CA ARG A 48 22.46 11.31 7.46
C ARG A 48 20.98 11.25 7.84
N ILE A 49 20.30 12.39 7.76
CA ILE A 49 18.87 12.53 8.08
C ILE A 49 17.99 11.98 6.94
N GLY A 50 18.41 12.20 5.68
CA GLY A 50 17.76 11.64 4.50
C GLY A 50 17.87 10.11 4.44
N GLN A 51 19.01 9.55 4.87
CA GLN A 51 19.23 8.10 4.94
C GLN A 51 18.30 7.43 5.96
N ILE A 52 18.15 8.02 7.16
CA ILE A 52 17.20 7.50 8.16
C ILE A 52 15.78 7.52 7.62
N SER A 53 15.40 8.61 6.94
CA SER A 53 14.07 8.74 6.32
C SER A 53 13.87 7.71 5.19
N GLY A 54 14.90 7.49 4.37
CA GLY A 54 14.91 6.49 3.32
C GLY A 54 14.72 5.07 3.86
N LEU A 55 15.39 4.72 4.97
CA LEU A 55 15.23 3.40 5.61
C LEU A 55 13.79 3.15 6.05
N ILE A 56 13.16 4.16 6.67
CA ILE A 56 11.77 4.09 7.11
C ILE A 56 10.83 3.94 5.91
N PHE A 57 11.02 4.72 4.85
CA PHE A 57 10.23 4.59 3.62
C PHE A 57 10.40 3.22 2.95
N THR A 58 11.60 2.63 2.98
CA THR A 58 11.85 1.28 2.45
C THR A 58 11.03 0.24 3.23
N LEU A 59 11.02 0.30 4.56
CA LEU A 59 10.24 -0.63 5.39
C LEU A 59 8.74 -0.53 5.09
N ILE A 60 8.23 0.69 4.92
CA ILE A 60 6.82 0.94 4.63
C ILE A 60 6.46 0.46 3.23
N SER A 61 7.33 0.74 2.25
CA SER A 61 7.15 0.25 0.88
C SER A 61 7.04 -1.27 0.85
N ILE A 62 7.91 -1.97 1.60
CA ILE A 62 7.85 -3.43 1.72
C ILE A 62 6.55 -3.87 2.39
N PHE A 63 6.12 -3.21 3.45
CA PHE A 63 4.88 -3.54 4.14
C PHE A 63 3.65 -3.39 3.23
N VAL A 64 3.57 -2.29 2.47
CA VAL A 64 2.49 -2.04 1.50
C VAL A 64 2.54 -3.07 0.36
N MET A 65 3.73 -3.49 -0.08
CA MET A 65 3.90 -4.53 -1.10
C MET A 65 3.37 -5.89 -0.60
N ILE A 66 3.73 -6.28 0.63
CA ILE A 66 3.23 -7.52 1.26
C ILE A 66 1.71 -7.46 1.40
N TYR A 67 1.16 -6.32 1.82
CA TYR A 67 -0.27 -6.14 1.95
C TYR A 67 -1.03 -6.27 0.62
N SER A 68 -0.51 -5.65 -0.45
CA SER A 68 -1.04 -5.79 -1.80
C SER A 68 -1.08 -7.26 -2.25
N LEU A 69 0.00 -8.00 -1.98
CA LEU A 69 0.08 -9.43 -2.28
C LEU A 69 -0.95 -10.24 -1.48
N TYR A 70 -1.11 -9.93 -0.18
CA TYR A 70 -2.10 -10.58 0.67
C TYR A 70 -3.53 -10.39 0.14
N ILE A 71 -3.91 -9.16 -0.22
CA ILE A 71 -5.22 -8.88 -0.82
C ILE A 71 -5.40 -9.60 -2.14
N TYR A 72 -4.37 -9.63 -2.99
CA TYR A 72 -4.44 -10.33 -4.27
C TYR A 72 -4.73 -11.82 -4.07
N GLN A 73 -4.03 -12.47 -3.13
CA GLN A 73 -4.23 -13.89 -2.80
C GLN A 73 -5.62 -14.15 -2.22
N TRP A 74 -6.05 -13.32 -1.25
CA TRP A 74 -7.38 -13.44 -0.67
C TRP A 74 -8.47 -13.29 -1.75
N ARG A 75 -8.39 -12.28 -2.62
CA ARG A 75 -9.34 -12.11 -3.74
C ARG A 75 -9.28 -13.28 -4.74
N ALA A 76 -8.10 -13.80 -5.05
CA ALA A 76 -7.95 -14.95 -5.94
C ALA A 76 -8.62 -16.21 -5.36
N GLU A 77 -8.50 -16.42 -4.04
CA GLU A 77 -9.16 -17.51 -3.34
C GLU A 77 -10.69 -17.36 -3.30
N MET A 78 -11.20 -16.14 -3.05
CA MET A 78 -12.64 -15.87 -3.08
C MET A 78 -13.25 -16.07 -4.47
N ILE A 79 -12.53 -15.67 -5.54
CA ILE A 79 -12.95 -15.92 -6.93
C ILE A 79 -12.98 -17.43 -7.23
N ARG A 80 -11.99 -18.19 -6.73
CA ARG A 80 -11.94 -19.66 -6.87
C ARG A 80 -13.10 -20.34 -6.13
N ASN A 81 -13.44 -19.85 -4.94
CA ASN A 81 -14.48 -20.40 -4.08
C ASN A 81 -15.90 -19.93 -4.48
N ARG A 82 -16.03 -19.01 -5.44
CA ARG A 82 -17.31 -18.47 -5.96
C ARG A 82 -18.18 -17.83 -4.88
N GLU A 83 -17.57 -17.30 -3.83
CA GLU A 83 -18.28 -16.66 -2.74
C GLU A 83 -18.64 -15.23 -3.13
N GLY A 84 -19.95 -14.97 -3.29
CA GLY A 84 -20.50 -13.62 -3.50
C GLY A 84 -20.54 -12.80 -2.21
N GLY A 85 -19.47 -12.84 -1.42
CA GLY A 85 -19.34 -12.11 -0.16
C GLY A 85 -19.23 -10.59 -0.38
N PRO A 86 -19.45 -9.76 0.65
CA PRO A 86 -19.48 -8.30 0.51
C PRO A 86 -18.16 -7.77 -0.08
N TYR A 87 -18.24 -7.18 -1.27
CA TYR A 87 -17.12 -6.56 -2.01
C TYR A 87 -16.74 -5.20 -1.42
N ASP A 88 -16.72 -5.07 -0.09
CA ASP A 88 -16.50 -3.78 0.54
C ASP A 88 -14.99 -3.46 0.53
N ASP A 89 -14.58 -2.60 -0.40
CA ASP A 89 -13.22 -2.12 -0.66
C ASP A 89 -12.69 -1.19 0.45
N ARG A 90 -12.93 -1.58 1.71
CA ARG A 90 -12.60 -0.83 2.92
C ARG A 90 -11.09 -0.67 3.14
N THR A 91 -10.31 -1.53 2.49
CA THR A 91 -8.87 -1.71 2.68
C THR A 91 -8.02 -0.76 1.84
N GLY A 92 -8.46 -0.38 0.64
CA GLY A 92 -7.71 0.53 -0.24
C GLY A 92 -7.49 1.94 0.35
N PRO A 93 -8.54 2.62 0.86
CA PRO A 93 -8.41 3.95 1.44
C PRO A 93 -7.47 4.00 2.66
N ILE A 94 -7.49 2.96 3.50
CA ILE A 94 -6.68 2.90 4.73
C ILE A 94 -5.19 2.87 4.39
N VAL A 95 -4.79 2.13 3.37
CA VAL A 95 -3.38 2.06 2.94
C VAL A 95 -2.92 3.38 2.30
N LEU A 96 -3.77 4.00 1.49
CA LEU A 96 -3.51 5.34 0.94
C LEU A 96 -3.30 6.37 2.04
N VAL A 97 -4.17 6.37 3.06
CA VAL A 97 -4.03 7.23 4.23
C VAL A 97 -2.76 6.92 5.01
N ALA A 98 -2.40 5.65 5.20
CA ALA A 98 -1.17 5.28 5.91
C ALA A 98 0.10 5.78 5.21
N VAL A 99 0.14 5.72 3.88
CA VAL A 99 1.29 6.20 3.10
C VAL A 99 1.40 7.72 3.15
N ILE A 100 0.29 8.43 2.96
CA ILE A 100 0.24 9.89 3.07
C ILE A 100 0.58 10.34 4.49
N PHE A 101 0.01 9.69 5.51
CA PHE A 101 0.28 9.97 6.91
C PHE A 101 1.77 9.81 7.22
N THR A 102 2.40 8.73 6.74
CA THR A 102 3.83 8.56 6.94
C THR A 102 4.66 9.62 6.23
N ALA A 103 4.30 9.96 4.99
CA ALA A 103 4.97 11.05 4.27
C ALA A 103 4.90 12.37 5.06
N VAL A 104 3.75 12.68 5.67
CA VAL A 104 3.58 13.87 6.53
C VAL A 104 4.40 13.76 7.81
N VAL A 105 4.37 12.63 8.51
CA VAL A 105 5.14 12.42 9.75
C VAL A 105 6.63 12.57 9.50
N ILE A 106 7.15 12.02 8.40
CA ILE A 106 8.56 12.14 8.03
C ILE A 106 8.90 13.60 7.68
N ASN A 107 8.04 14.28 6.91
CA ASN A 107 8.23 15.69 6.59
C ASN A 107 8.27 16.55 7.87
N PHE A 108 7.40 16.24 8.82
CA PHE A 108 7.32 16.92 10.12
C PHE A 108 8.56 16.67 10.97
N TRP A 109 9.01 15.42 11.04
CA TRP A 109 10.19 15.04 11.82
C TRP A 109 11.48 15.63 11.25
N LEU A 110 11.63 15.61 9.93
CA LEU A 110 12.72 16.26 9.21
C LEU A 110 12.77 17.75 9.54
N ARG A 111 11.65 18.45 9.38
CA ARG A 111 11.56 19.89 9.65
C ARG A 111 11.80 20.23 11.12
N PHE A 112 11.31 19.40 12.04
CA PHE A 112 11.54 19.58 13.47
C PHE A 112 13.02 19.38 13.84
N SER A 113 13.69 18.38 13.27
CA SER A 113 15.13 18.14 13.50
C SER A 113 16.01 19.27 12.96
N GLN A 114 15.62 19.86 11.83
CA GLN A 114 16.32 20.99 11.22
C GLN A 114 16.18 22.25 12.09
N ILE A 115 14.97 22.55 12.56
CA ILE A 115 14.69 23.66 13.49
C ILE A 115 15.47 23.52 14.80
N LEU A 116 15.57 22.30 15.34
CA LEU A 116 16.33 22.06 16.57
C LEU A 116 17.84 22.29 16.36
N SER A 117 18.38 21.92 15.19
CA SER A 117 19.79 22.15 14.84
C SER A 117 20.12 23.62 14.56
N GLU A 118 19.14 24.41 14.13
CA GLU A 118 19.29 25.85 13.88
C GLU A 118 19.09 26.69 15.15
N THR A 119 18.72 26.10 16.29
CA THR A 119 18.72 26.81 17.59
C THR A 119 20.17 26.91 18.07
N PRO A 120 20.83 28.07 17.95
CA PRO A 120 22.20 28.23 18.41
C PRO A 120 22.14 28.32 19.93
N SER A 121 22.66 27.31 20.62
CA SER A 121 23.14 27.49 21.99
C SER A 121 24.27 28.53 21.95
N GLY A 122 23.90 29.79 22.16
CA GLY A 122 24.81 30.86 22.49
C GLY A 122 24.54 32.16 21.74
N LYS A 123 23.52 32.92 22.19
CA LYS A 123 23.66 34.36 22.49
C LYS A 123 22.57 34.81 23.47
N LEU A 124 22.84 34.66 24.75
CA LEU A 124 22.61 35.65 25.82
C LEU A 124 22.87 34.97 27.17
N PHE A 125 24.15 34.76 27.49
CA PHE A 125 24.91 35.27 28.65
C PHE A 125 26.30 34.61 28.65
#